data_AF-F0I8R9-F1
#
_entry.id   AF-F0I8R9-F1
#
_cell.length_a   1.000
_cell.length_b   1.000
_cell.length_c   1.000
_cell.angle_alpha   90.00
_cell.angle_beta   90.00
_cell.angle_gamma   90.00
#
_symmetry.space_group_name_H-M   'P 1'
#
loop_
_entity.id
_entity.type
_entity.pdbx_description
1 polymer ?
#
loop_
_entity_poly.entity_id
_entity_poly.type
_entity_poly.pdbx_seq_one_letter_code
_entity_poly.pdbx_strand_id
1 'polypeptide(L)' 'MRELDPKVLTAEGKIKTYKIENNKLDFNPMGGLDIYLIINDNKKFELDMTFQENSTTGEYEVGGYGMSPEFNELIRGEK' A
#
# COMPACT_ATOMS: atom_id res chain seq x y z
N MET A 1 -19.59 3.34 4.85
CA MET A 1 -18.62 3.06 3.77
C MET A 1 -17.54 4.13 3.85
N ARG A 2 -16.25 3.80 3.81
CA ARG A 2 -15.20 4.83 3.69
C ARG A 2 -15.20 5.27 2.22
N GLU A 3 -15.54 6.53 1.98
CA GLU A 3 -15.43 7.11 0.64
C GLU A 3 -13.94 7.30 0.30
N LEU A 4 -13.57 7.02 -0.94
CA LEU A 4 -12.25 7.37 -1.46
C LEU A 4 -12.13 8.89 -1.46
N ASP A 5 -11.03 9.41 -0.89
CA ASP A 5 -10.74 10.84 -0.95
C ASP A 5 -10.66 11.27 -2.42
N PRO A 6 -11.56 12.16 -2.91
CA PRO A 6 -11.58 12.56 -4.32
C PRO A 6 -10.33 13.34 -4.75
N LYS A 7 -9.51 13.78 -3.79
CA LYS A 7 -8.22 14.45 -4.04
C LYS A 7 -7.04 13.47 -4.04
N VAL A 8 -7.27 12.17 -3.90
CA VAL A 8 -6.20 11.18 -4.00
C VAL A 8 -5.58 11.24 -5.40
N LEU A 9 -4.25 11.14 -5.46
CA LEU A 9 -3.46 11.24 -6.69
C LEU A 9 -3.60 12.59 -7.41
N THR A 10 -3.94 13.66 -6.67
CA THR A 10 -3.86 15.05 -7.13
C THR A 10 -2.85 15.85 -6.32
N ALA A 11 -2.53 17.07 -6.75
CA ALA A 11 -1.59 17.94 -6.04
C ALA A 11 -2.11 18.38 -4.65
N GLU A 12 -3.43 18.46 -4.51
CA GLU A 12 -4.14 18.85 -3.29
C GLU A 12 -4.30 17.71 -2.28
N GLY A 13 -4.12 16.46 -2.72
CA GLY A 13 -4.23 15.27 -1.88
C GLY A 13 -3.06 15.09 -0.91
N LYS A 14 -3.30 14.34 0.17
CA LYS A 14 -2.21 13.83 1.04
C LYS A 14 -1.34 12.82 0.31
N ILE A 15 -1.96 11.93 -0.46
CA ILE A 15 -1.30 10.99 -1.37
C ILE A 15 -1.44 11.55 -2.78
N LYS A 16 -0.32 11.85 -3.42
CA LYS A 16 -0.18 12.54 -4.72
C LYS A 16 0.37 11.61 -5.79
N THR A 17 1.35 10.78 -5.44
CA THR A 17 1.96 9.79 -6.34
C THR A 17 2.26 8.50 -5.58
N TYR A 18 2.44 7.42 -6.32
CA TYR A 18 2.98 6.16 -5.81
C TYR A 18 3.91 5.53 -6.85
N LYS A 19 4.84 4.70 -6.41
CA LYS A 19 5.71 3.87 -7.24
C LYS A 19 5.79 2.47 -6.68
N ILE A 20 5.66 1.47 -7.53
CA ILE A 20 5.92 0.07 -7.19
C ILE A 20 7.42 -0.17 -7.31
N GLU A 21 8.04 -0.68 -6.25
CA GLU A 21 9.44 -1.10 -6.25
C GLU A 21 9.55 -2.47 -6.93
N ASN A 22 9.62 -2.47 -8.27
CA ASN A 22 9.62 -3.70 -9.08
C ASN A 22 10.75 -4.68 -8.74
N ASN A 23 11.87 -4.18 -8.21
CA ASN A 23 13.00 -4.98 -7.74
C ASN A 23 12.74 -5.71 -6.41
N LYS A 24 11.65 -5.39 -5.71
CA LYS A 24 11.23 -6.00 -4.46
C LYS A 24 9.94 -6.82 -4.60
N LEU A 25 9.41 -6.99 -5.82
CA LEU A 25 8.28 -7.87 -6.06
C LEU A 25 8.74 -9.32 -5.84
N ASP A 26 8.11 -9.99 -4.90
CA ASP A 26 8.45 -11.36 -4.54
C ASP A 26 7.21 -12.18 -4.23
N PHE A 27 7.25 -13.49 -4.51
CA PHE A 27 6.18 -14.39 -4.12
C PHE A 27 6.38 -14.82 -2.68
N ASN A 28 5.43 -14.49 -1.81
CA ASN A 28 5.49 -14.87 -0.42
C ASN A 28 5.40 -16.41 -0.32
N PRO A 29 6.33 -17.09 0.39
CA PRO A 29 6.28 -18.54 0.57
C PRO A 29 4.98 -19.05 1.24
N MET A 30 4.28 -18.18 1.99
CA MET A 30 2.98 -18.48 2.58
C MET A 30 1.80 -18.27 1.61
N GLY A 31 2.08 -17.83 0.38
CA GLY A 31 1.12 -17.54 -0.67
C GLY A 31 0.94 -16.04 -0.93
N GLY A 32 0.72 -15.70 -2.19
CA GLY A 32 0.54 -14.32 -2.63
C GLY A 32 1.81 -13.64 -3.17
N LEU A 33 1.65 -12.40 -3.61
CA LEU A 33 2.67 -11.51 -4.13
C LEU A 33 2.87 -10.36 -3.14
N ASP A 34 4.08 -10.23 -2.63
CA ASP A 34 4.50 -9.09 -1.83
C ASP A 34 4.79 -7.91 -2.75
N ILE A 35 4.15 -6.78 -2.46
CA ILE A 35 4.22 -5.53 -3.20
C ILE A 35 4.72 -4.44 -2.27
N TYR A 36 5.76 -3.73 -2.69
CA TYR A 36 6.32 -2.58 -1.99
C TYR A 36 6.05 -1.30 -2.77
N LEU A 37 5.50 -0.31 -2.08
CA LEU A 37 5.11 0.98 -2.62
C LEU A 37 5.86 2.12 -1.93
N ILE A 38 6.41 3.04 -2.73
CA ILE A 38 6.89 4.35 -2.25
C ILE A 38 5.83 5.40 -2.58
N ILE A 39 5.37 6.12 -1.57
CA ILE A 39 4.33 7.14 -1.69
C ILE A 39 4.96 8.54 -1.78
N ASN A 40 4.40 9.39 -2.64
CA ASN A 40 4.85 10.78 -2.85
C ASN A 40 6.34 10.91 -3.18
N ASP A 41 6.95 9.89 -3.79
CA ASP A 41 8.39 9.81 -4.05
C ASP A 41 9.27 9.99 -2.79
N ASN A 42 8.71 9.73 -1.61
CA ASN A 42 9.40 9.86 -0.33
C ASN A 42 9.68 8.48 0.25
N LYS A 43 10.97 8.12 0.37
CA LYS A 43 11.41 6.84 0.95
C LYS A 43 11.03 6.64 2.42
N LYS A 44 10.57 7.68 3.12
CA LYS A 44 9.99 7.53 4.46
C LYS A 44 8.51 7.18 4.43
N PHE A 45 7.86 7.27 3.27
CA PHE A 45 6.46 6.94 3.09
C PHE A 45 6.35 5.62 2.34
N GLU A 46 6.47 4.52 3.08
CA GLU A 46 6.46 3.17 2.53
C GLU A 46 5.18 2.44 2.94
N LEU A 47 4.65 1.65 2.01
CA LEU A 47 3.55 0.72 2.20
C LEU A 47 3.98 -0.63 1.60
N ASP A 48 3.95 -1.68 2.40
CA ASP A 48 4.13 -3.05 1.95
C ASP A 48 2.81 -3.80 2.10
N MET A 49 2.52 -4.70 1.17
CA MET A 49 1.31 -5.51 1.23
C MET A 49 1.47 -6.84 0.52
N THR A 50 0.81 -7.87 1.03
CA THR A 50 0.69 -9.16 0.35
C THR A 50 -0.67 -9.23 -0.35
N PHE A 51 -0.66 -9.35 -1.67
CA PHE A 51 -1.85 -9.63 -2.48
C PHE A 51 -1.96 -11.13 -2.73
N GLN A 52 -3.09 -11.74 -2.42
CA GLN A 52 -3.26 -13.19 -2.54
C GLN A 52 -4.63 -13.53 -3.13
N GLU A 53 -4.74 -14.70 -3.77
CA GLU A 53 -6.03 -15.25 -4.18
C GLU A 53 -6.67 -15.99 -3.01
N ASN A 54 -7.91 -15.66 -2.71
CA ASN A 54 -8.69 -16.35 -1.71
C ASN A 54 -9.02 -17.77 -2.19
N SER A 55 -8.49 -18.77 -1.51
CA SER A 55 -8.65 -20.18 -1.92
C SER A 55 -10.11 -20.70 -1.97
N THR A 56 -11.05 -20.00 -1.34
CA THR A 56 -12.47 -20.39 -1.31
C THR A 56 -13.29 -19.69 -2.39
N THR A 57 -13.02 -18.41 -2.64
CA THR A 57 -13.80 -17.59 -3.60
C THR A 57 -13.12 -17.42 -4.95
N GLY A 58 -11.81 -17.63 -5.03
CA GLY A 58 -10.97 -17.30 -6.20
C GLY A 58 -10.76 -15.79 -6.40
N GLU A 59 -11.22 -14.95 -5.47
CA GLU A 59 -11.06 -13.49 -5.57
C GLU A 59 -9.73 -13.04 -4.99
N TYR A 60 -9.15 -11.97 -5.55
CA TYR A 60 -7.93 -11.38 -5.00
C TYR A 60 -8.22 -10.49 -3.81
N GLU A 61 -7.46 -10.67 -2.75
CA GLU A 61 -7.57 -9.93 -1.49
C GLU A 61 -6.19 -9.49 -0.98
N VAL A 62 -6.21 -8.55 -0.03
CA VAL A 62 -5.01 -8.15 0.71
C VAL A 62 -4.89 -9.06 1.94
N GLY A 63 -3.89 -9.93 1.95
CA GLY A 63 -3.62 -10.82 3.09
C GLY A 63 -3.07 -10.08 4.31
N GLY A 64 -2.28 -9.04 4.07
CA GLY A 64 -1.71 -8.17 5.11
C GLY A 64 -1.07 -6.93 4.51
N TYR A 65 -0.88 -5.90 5.33
CA TYR A 65 -0.13 -4.71 4.94
C TYR A 65 0.59 -4.07 6.12
N GLY A 66 1.76 -3.50 5.84
CA GLY A 66 2.56 -2.67 6.73
C GLY A 66 2.68 -1.25 6.20
N MET A 67 2.84 -0.28 7.11
CA MET A 67 3.10 1.12 6.75
C MET A 67 4.25 1.64 7.58
N SER A 68 5.12 2.44 6.99
CA SER A 68 6.14 3.15 7.75
C SER A 68 5.49 4.09 8.78
N PRO A 69 6.14 4.33 9.94
CA PRO A 69 5.61 5.24 10.96
C PRO A 69 5.26 6.63 10.41
N GLU A 70 6.14 7.20 9.57
CA GLU A 70 5.91 8.51 8.98
C GLU A 70 4.76 8.53 7.97
N PHE A 71 4.54 7.42 7.24
CA PHE A 71 3.36 7.31 6.39
C PHE A 71 2.08 7.19 7.22
N ASN A 72 2.13 6.43 8.31
CA ASN A 72 1.00 6.30 9.22
C ASN A 72 0.63 7.65 9.86
N GLU A 73 1.62 8.46 10.28
CA GLU A 73 1.42 9.82 10.78
C GLU A 73 0.79 10.74 9.71
N LEU A 74 1.24 10.68 8.44
CA LEU A 74 0.66 11.46 7.34
C LEU A 74 -0.85 11.18 7.16
N ILE A 75 -1.22 9.90 7.20
CA ILE A 75 -2.60 9.46 6.93
C ILE A 75 -3.51 9.62 8.14
N ARG A 76 -3.06 9.18 9.32
CA ARG A 76 -3.87 9.12 10.55
C ARG A 76 -3.70 10.34 11.46
N GLY A 77 -2.59 11.07 11.34
CA GLY A 77 -2.27 12.19 12.22
C GLY A 77 -1.89 11.77 13.64
N GLU A 78 -1.56 10.49 13.85
CA GLU A 78 -1.21 9.91 15.15
C GLU A 78 0.32 9.78 15.25
N LYS A 79 0.90 10.26 16.35
CA LYS A 79 2.32 10.08 16.73
C LYS A 79 2.50 8.87 17.61
#